data_AF-A0A6H1NEY6-F1
#
_entry.id   AF-A0A6H1NEY6-F1
#
_cell.length_a   1.000
_cell.length_b   1.000
_cell.length_c   1.000
_cell.angle_alpha   90.00
_cell.angle_beta   90.00
_cell.angle_gamma   90.00
#
_symmetry.space_group_name_H-M   'P 1'
#
loop_
_entity.id
_entity.type
_entity.pdbx_description
1 polymer ?
#
loop_
_entity_poly.entity_id
_entity_poly.type
_entity_poly.pdbx_seq_one_letter_code
_entity_poly.pdbx_strand_id
1 'polypeptide(L)'
;MDEIAADYLRALQETLRADPSAFGLYETACAAGERLAGVLGSLAEDGARSENSLIARLVTEVGGDGGTLADAAVRRGLAAAVRDVLGRHPELDDVMGAGVAGGGFAWDILCDLYQVFFADLVGEFLRSVVAEHVQLAVPVLVVADPEGRIADWVAEKVVDLVPNPCEESAEAGELAQAVGTAESVMDMAQEPTAVLPKIAEKLVPGAVGKVLGLITEEAVGDEGAVA
;
A
#
# COMPACT_ATOMS: atom_id res chain seq x y z
N MET A 1 9.38 -17.95 14.16
CA MET A 1 8.21 -17.38 13.46
C MET A 1 8.67 -16.57 12.28
N ASP A 2 9.67 -15.71 12.48
CA ASP A 2 10.28 -14.87 11.45
C ASP A 2 10.78 -15.66 10.24
N GLU A 3 11.49 -16.77 10.46
CA GLU A 3 11.95 -17.67 9.37
C GLU A 3 10.79 -18.27 8.57
N ILE A 4 9.69 -18.62 9.25
CA ILE A 4 8.49 -19.16 8.61
C ILE A 4 7.79 -18.09 7.77
N ALA A 5 7.63 -16.88 8.31
CA ALA A 5 7.03 -15.76 7.60
C ALA A 5 7.88 -15.36 6.37
N ALA A 6 9.21 -15.40 6.49
CA ALA A 6 10.14 -15.20 5.38
C ALA A 6 9.97 -16.26 4.28
N ASP A 7 9.81 -17.52 4.67
CA ASP A 7 9.58 -18.62 3.72
C ASP A 7 8.23 -18.47 3.00
N TYR A 8 7.17 -18.08 3.69
CA TYR A 8 5.87 -17.80 3.06
C TYR A 8 5.93 -16.63 2.07
N LEU A 9 6.60 -15.53 2.46
CA LEU A 9 6.79 -14.39 1.57
C LEU A 9 7.60 -14.78 0.33
N ARG A 10 8.69 -15.53 0.49
CA ARG A 10 9.49 -16.04 -0.63
C ARG A 10 8.67 -16.94 -1.54
N ALA A 11 7.91 -17.87 -0.97
CA ALA A 11 7.05 -18.79 -1.73
C ALA A 11 5.97 -18.02 -2.53
N LEU A 12 5.37 -16.97 -1.95
CA LEU A 12 4.42 -16.11 -2.66
C LEU A 12 5.08 -15.41 -3.85
N GLN A 13 6.23 -14.76 -3.62
CA GLN A 13 6.94 -14.04 -4.67
C GLN A 13 7.41 -14.99 -5.79
N GLU A 14 7.87 -16.20 -5.46
CA GLU A 14 8.20 -17.23 -6.45
C GLU A 14 6.98 -17.67 -7.25
N THR A 15 5.83 -17.84 -6.58
CA THR A 15 4.56 -18.19 -7.24
C THR A 15 4.16 -17.10 -8.24
N LEU A 16 4.22 -15.82 -7.84
CA LEU A 16 3.84 -14.70 -8.68
C LEU A 16 4.83 -14.44 -9.81
N ARG A 17 6.12 -14.69 -9.60
CA ARG A 17 7.12 -14.63 -10.68
C ARG A 17 6.89 -15.72 -11.73
N ALA A 18 6.43 -16.90 -11.33
CA ALA A 18 6.10 -17.99 -12.25
C ALA A 18 4.76 -17.74 -12.99
N ASP A 19 3.77 -17.18 -12.29
CA ASP A 19 2.47 -16.82 -12.83
C ASP A 19 1.98 -15.49 -12.20
N PRO A 20 2.17 -14.35 -12.89
CA PRO A 20 1.72 -13.05 -12.38
C PRO A 20 0.21 -12.94 -12.18
N SER A 21 -0.58 -13.82 -12.79
CA SER A 21 -2.03 -13.88 -12.64
C SER A 21 -2.48 -14.74 -11.46
N ALA A 22 -1.54 -15.41 -10.77
CA ALA A 22 -1.86 -16.29 -9.65
C ALA A 22 -2.69 -15.54 -8.60
N PHE A 23 -3.81 -16.16 -8.22
CA PHE A 23 -4.79 -15.64 -7.27
C PHE A 23 -5.46 -14.31 -7.66
N GLY A 24 -5.21 -13.78 -8.86
CA GLY A 24 -5.62 -12.44 -9.27
C GLY A 24 -4.97 -11.32 -8.44
N LEU A 25 -3.93 -11.63 -7.66
CA LEU A 25 -3.42 -10.73 -6.62
C LEU A 25 -2.87 -9.43 -7.19
N TYR A 26 -2.11 -9.49 -8.28
CA TYR A 26 -1.57 -8.30 -8.93
C TYR A 26 -2.67 -7.35 -9.42
N GLU A 27 -3.63 -7.88 -10.17
CA GLU A 27 -4.73 -7.07 -10.73
C GLU A 27 -5.61 -6.48 -9.62
N THR A 28 -5.95 -7.28 -8.61
CA THR A 28 -6.75 -6.83 -7.47
C THR A 28 -6.02 -5.78 -6.64
N ALA A 29 -4.72 -5.96 -6.38
CA ALA A 29 -3.91 -4.99 -5.63
C ALA A 29 -3.74 -3.67 -6.40
N CYS A 30 -3.51 -3.73 -7.71
CA CYS A 30 -3.45 -2.52 -8.55
C CYS A 30 -4.78 -1.77 -8.54
N ALA A 31 -5.89 -2.47 -8.81
CA ALA A 31 -7.20 -1.83 -8.83
C ALA A 31 -7.58 -1.24 -7.46
N ALA A 32 -7.21 -1.90 -6.36
CA ALA A 32 -7.40 -1.36 -5.02
C ALA A 32 -6.50 -0.15 -4.74
N GLY A 33 -5.22 -0.20 -5.13
CA GLY A 33 -4.30 0.93 -5.00
C GLY A 33 -4.76 2.17 -5.75
N GLU A 34 -5.27 2.02 -6.97
CA GLU A 34 -5.83 3.12 -7.78
C GLU A 34 -7.05 3.74 -7.10
N ARG A 35 -7.95 2.91 -6.57
CA ARG A 35 -9.10 3.39 -5.79
C ARG A 35 -8.65 4.10 -4.51
N LEU A 36 -7.67 3.56 -3.79
CA LEU A 36 -7.13 4.20 -2.59
C LEU A 36 -6.59 5.59 -2.93
N ALA A 37 -5.73 5.69 -3.95
CA ALA A 37 -5.17 6.95 -4.42
C ALA A 37 -6.27 7.99 -4.73
N GLY A 38 -7.36 7.56 -5.39
CA GLY A 38 -8.51 8.42 -5.67
C GLY A 38 -9.24 8.91 -4.41
N VAL A 39 -9.30 8.10 -3.36
CA VAL A 39 -10.01 8.42 -2.11
C VAL A 39 -9.19 9.34 -1.19
N LEU A 40 -7.85 9.34 -1.29
CA LEU A 40 -6.98 10.17 -0.42
C LEU A 40 -7.36 11.65 -0.44
N GLY A 41 -7.67 12.22 -1.61
CA GLY A 41 -8.07 13.63 -1.72
C GLY A 41 -9.34 13.95 -0.92
N SER A 42 -10.34 13.06 -0.98
CA SER A 42 -11.57 13.22 -0.21
C SER A 42 -11.36 13.04 1.29
N LEU A 43 -10.40 12.22 1.71
CA LEU A 43 -10.03 12.10 3.13
C LEU A 43 -9.26 13.34 3.63
N ALA A 44 -8.46 13.97 2.77
CA ALA A 44 -7.77 15.22 3.08
C ALA A 44 -8.74 16.39 3.33
N GLU A 45 -9.94 16.34 2.73
CA GLU A 45 -10.98 17.34 2.90
C GLU A 45 -11.95 16.98 4.03
N ASP A 46 -12.49 15.75 3.99
CA ASP A 46 -13.62 15.35 4.83
C ASP A 46 -13.20 14.66 6.13
N GLY A 47 -12.03 14.02 6.14
CA GLY A 47 -11.56 13.16 7.23
C GLY A 47 -12.51 11.99 7.51
N ALA A 48 -12.59 11.60 8.78
CA ALA A 48 -13.57 10.62 9.27
C ALA A 48 -14.04 10.95 10.70
N ARG A 49 -15.21 10.41 11.07
CA ARG A 49 -15.85 10.66 12.38
C ARG A 49 -15.42 9.67 13.47
N SER A 50 -14.81 8.56 13.09
CA SER A 50 -14.37 7.46 13.95
C SER A 50 -13.57 6.45 13.13
N GLU A 51 -12.73 5.65 13.79
CA GLU A 51 -12.04 4.50 13.19
C GLU A 51 -13.02 3.61 12.40
N ASN A 52 -14.11 3.17 13.04
CA ASN A 52 -15.09 2.29 12.39
C ASN A 52 -15.72 2.92 11.14
N SER A 53 -15.97 4.24 11.15
CA SER A 53 -16.49 4.93 9.97
C SER A 53 -15.45 5.07 8.87
N LEU A 54 -14.17 5.25 9.22
CA LEU A 54 -13.07 5.30 8.27
C LEU A 54 -12.86 3.94 7.60
N ILE A 55 -12.81 2.88 8.40
CA ILE A 55 -12.71 1.49 7.89
C ILE A 55 -13.90 1.17 6.98
N ALA A 56 -15.12 1.47 7.43
CA ALA A 56 -16.32 1.20 6.62
C ALA A 56 -16.31 1.96 5.27
N ARG A 57 -15.87 3.23 5.29
CA ARG A 57 -15.71 4.04 4.07
C ARG A 57 -14.68 3.41 3.13
N LEU A 58 -13.48 3.16 3.62
CA LEU A 58 -12.39 2.60 2.82
C LEU A 58 -12.71 1.20 2.28
N VAL A 59 -13.29 0.31 3.10
CA VAL A 59 -13.71 -1.01 2.62
C VAL A 59 -14.77 -0.90 1.51
N THR A 60 -15.66 0.08 1.59
CA THR A 60 -16.69 0.31 0.55
C THR A 60 -16.10 0.91 -0.72
N GLU A 61 -15.25 1.93 -0.60
CA GLU A 61 -14.73 2.69 -1.74
C GLU A 61 -13.52 2.02 -2.41
N VAL A 62 -12.70 1.29 -1.64
CA VAL A 62 -11.43 0.70 -2.09
C VAL A 62 -11.50 -0.82 -2.17
N GLY A 63 -12.29 -1.46 -1.32
CA GLY A 63 -12.33 -2.92 -1.17
C GLY A 63 -12.81 -3.71 -2.39
N GLY A 64 -13.48 -3.05 -3.34
CA GLY A 64 -14.03 -3.68 -4.56
C GLY A 64 -15.18 -4.66 -4.27
N ASP A 65 -15.85 -5.08 -5.34
CA ASP A 65 -17.04 -5.97 -5.26
C ASP A 65 -16.71 -7.46 -5.46
N GLY A 66 -15.42 -7.80 -5.59
CA GLY A 66 -14.97 -9.17 -5.81
C GLY A 66 -15.15 -10.10 -4.59
N GLY A 67 -15.05 -11.40 -4.84
CA GLY A 67 -15.23 -12.47 -3.85
C GLY A 67 -14.02 -13.42 -3.73
N THR A 68 -12.85 -13.00 -4.23
CA THR A 68 -11.62 -13.82 -4.21
C THR A 68 -10.86 -13.68 -2.90
N LEU A 69 -9.81 -14.51 -2.73
CA LEU A 69 -8.88 -14.40 -1.61
C LEU A 69 -8.16 -13.03 -1.60
N ALA A 70 -7.81 -12.51 -2.78
CA ALA A 70 -7.19 -11.21 -2.93
C ALA A 70 -8.15 -10.08 -2.52
N ASP A 71 -9.44 -10.16 -2.89
CA ASP A 71 -10.44 -9.18 -2.47
C ASP A 71 -10.62 -9.16 -0.94
N ALA A 72 -10.63 -10.34 -0.32
CA ALA A 72 -10.69 -10.44 1.13
C ALA A 72 -9.43 -9.87 1.81
N ALA A 73 -8.25 -10.09 1.21
CA ALA A 73 -6.99 -9.52 1.68
C ALA A 73 -6.97 -7.99 1.57
N VAL A 74 -7.50 -7.41 0.49
CA VAL A 74 -7.65 -5.95 0.35
C VAL A 74 -8.49 -5.38 1.50
N ARG A 75 -9.68 -5.95 1.75
CA ARG A 75 -10.59 -5.43 2.78
C ARG A 75 -10.02 -5.56 4.19
N ARG A 76 -9.32 -6.67 4.48
CA ARG A 76 -8.63 -6.86 5.76
C ARG A 76 -7.41 -5.96 5.89
N GLY A 77 -6.61 -5.85 4.84
CA GLY A 77 -5.42 -4.99 4.78
C GLY A 77 -5.77 -3.52 4.97
N LEU A 78 -6.89 -3.02 4.40
CA LEU A 78 -7.38 -1.67 4.68
C LEU A 78 -7.72 -1.47 6.15
N ALA A 79 -8.40 -2.45 6.77
CA ALA A 79 -8.77 -2.36 8.17
C ALA A 79 -7.54 -2.43 9.10
N ALA A 80 -6.53 -3.22 8.75
CA ALA A 80 -5.24 -3.26 9.45
C ALA A 80 -4.50 -1.92 9.30
N ALA A 81 -4.38 -1.42 8.07
CA ALA A 81 -3.63 -0.21 7.77
C ALA A 81 -4.21 1.02 8.47
N VAL A 82 -5.54 1.12 8.55
CA VAL A 82 -6.19 2.17 9.34
C VAL A 82 -5.79 2.08 10.81
N ARG A 83 -5.82 0.89 11.42
CA ARG A 83 -5.46 0.73 12.84
C ARG A 83 -4.00 1.06 13.08
N ASP A 84 -3.13 0.63 12.18
CA ASP A 84 -1.70 0.88 12.25
C ASP A 84 -1.37 2.37 12.16
N VAL A 85 -1.96 3.07 11.19
CA VAL A 85 -1.79 4.52 11.03
C VAL A 85 -2.34 5.26 12.25
N LEU A 86 -3.55 4.91 12.73
CA LEU A 86 -4.11 5.54 13.93
C LEU A 86 -3.22 5.30 15.17
N GLY A 87 -2.62 4.12 15.29
CA GLY A 87 -1.66 3.81 16.35
C GLY A 87 -0.37 4.63 16.28
N ARG A 88 0.06 5.05 15.08
CA ARG A 88 1.22 5.93 14.87
C ARG A 88 0.89 7.42 15.03
N HIS A 89 -0.37 7.79 14.82
CA HIS A 89 -0.86 9.17 14.84
C HIS A 89 -1.94 9.36 15.93
N PRO A 90 -1.57 9.31 17.22
CA PRO A 90 -2.53 9.47 18.32
C PRO A 90 -3.24 10.83 18.30
N GLU A 91 -2.69 11.84 17.61
CA GLU A 91 -3.36 13.12 17.35
C GLU A 91 -4.68 12.99 16.58
N LEU A 92 -4.89 11.90 15.83
CA LEU A 92 -6.14 11.64 15.12
C LEU A 92 -7.25 11.16 16.05
N ASP A 93 -6.92 10.51 17.17
CA ASP A 93 -7.92 10.06 18.14
C ASP A 93 -8.65 11.24 18.76
N ASP A 94 -7.94 12.35 19.03
CA ASP A 94 -8.54 13.58 19.55
C ASP A 94 -9.43 14.26 18.50
N VAL A 95 -8.99 14.30 17.23
CA VAL A 95 -9.74 14.89 16.11
C VAL A 95 -11.03 14.12 15.82
N MET A 96 -10.95 12.78 15.78
CA MET A 96 -12.11 11.93 15.56
C MET A 96 -13.02 11.87 16.80
N GLY A 97 -12.45 11.82 18.00
CA GLY A 97 -13.17 11.75 19.27
C GLY A 97 -13.96 13.02 19.61
N ALA A 98 -13.53 14.18 19.13
CA ALA A 98 -14.25 15.44 19.29
C ALA A 98 -15.55 15.50 18.47
N GLY A 99 -15.77 14.58 17.52
CA GLY A 99 -16.97 14.53 16.69
C GLY A 99 -17.19 15.77 15.82
N VAL A 100 -16.16 16.61 15.66
CA VAL A 100 -16.21 17.81 14.84
C VAL A 100 -16.07 17.37 13.39
N ALA A 101 -17.21 17.27 12.70
CA ALA A 101 -17.22 17.06 11.26
C ALA A 101 -16.56 18.27 10.57
N GLY A 102 -15.37 18.07 9.98
CA GLY A 102 -14.73 19.10 9.15
C GLY A 102 -13.23 19.32 9.36
N GLY A 103 -12.52 18.42 10.05
CA GLY A 103 -11.05 18.38 10.02
C GLY A 103 -10.60 17.22 9.15
N GLY A 104 -10.25 17.49 7.89
CA GLY A 104 -9.64 16.49 7.01
C GLY A 104 -8.28 16.00 7.53
N PHE A 105 -7.78 14.91 6.95
CA PHE A 105 -6.50 14.36 7.36
C PHE A 105 -5.33 15.09 6.70
N ALA A 106 -4.24 15.24 7.45
CA ALA A 106 -3.00 15.77 6.90
C ALA A 106 -2.40 14.79 5.87
N TRP A 107 -1.70 15.33 4.87
CA TRP A 107 -1.22 14.53 3.74
C TRP A 107 -0.14 13.51 4.11
N ASP A 108 0.68 13.81 5.11
CA ASP A 108 1.66 12.88 5.69
C ASP A 108 0.95 11.61 6.20
N ILE A 109 -0.13 11.76 6.96
CA ILE A 109 -0.95 10.63 7.46
C ILE A 109 -1.54 9.81 6.30
N LEU A 110 -1.98 10.49 5.22
CA LEU A 110 -2.56 9.85 4.05
C LEU A 110 -1.51 9.11 3.20
N CYS A 111 -0.30 9.66 3.12
CA CYS A 111 0.85 9.01 2.49
C CYS A 111 1.29 7.77 3.29
N ASP A 112 1.24 7.84 4.62
CA ASP A 112 1.49 6.67 5.48
C ASP A 112 0.41 5.61 5.31
N LEU A 113 -0.87 6.00 5.24
CA LEU A 113 -1.97 5.07 4.94
C LEU A 113 -1.78 4.37 3.60
N TYR A 114 -1.34 5.09 2.57
CA TYR A 114 -1.02 4.50 1.28
C TYR A 114 0.08 3.44 1.42
N GLN A 115 1.18 3.76 2.10
CA GLN A 115 2.33 2.88 2.23
C GLN A 115 1.99 1.61 3.02
N VAL A 116 1.34 1.79 4.17
CA VAL A 116 0.95 0.70 5.08
C VAL A 116 -0.09 -0.21 4.43
N PHE A 117 -1.03 0.33 3.66
CA PHE A 117 -2.03 -0.47 2.96
C PHE A 117 -1.42 -1.56 2.08
N PHE A 118 -0.41 -1.24 1.26
CA PHE A 118 0.21 -2.25 0.41
C PHE A 118 0.93 -3.33 1.23
N ALA A 119 1.53 -2.94 2.34
CA ALA A 119 2.21 -3.87 3.23
C ALA A 119 1.24 -4.83 3.92
N ASP A 120 0.18 -4.29 4.50
CA ASP A 120 -0.86 -5.05 5.19
C ASP A 120 -1.67 -5.92 4.23
N LEU A 121 -1.87 -5.49 2.98
CA LEU A 121 -2.50 -6.31 1.96
C LEU A 121 -1.71 -7.62 1.75
N VAL A 122 -0.39 -7.55 1.63
CA VAL A 122 0.45 -8.74 1.43
C VAL A 122 0.46 -9.61 2.69
N GLY A 123 0.56 -8.99 3.88
CA GLY A 123 0.47 -9.69 5.16
C GLY A 123 -0.85 -10.45 5.32
N GLU A 124 -1.98 -9.78 5.07
CA GLU A 124 -3.31 -10.37 5.16
C GLU A 124 -3.56 -11.43 4.08
N PHE A 125 -3.01 -11.25 2.87
CA PHE A 125 -3.08 -12.29 1.84
C PHE A 125 -2.37 -13.57 2.30
N LEU A 126 -1.14 -13.45 2.82
CA LEU A 126 -0.38 -14.59 3.32
C LEU A 126 -1.06 -15.25 4.53
N ARG A 127 -1.59 -14.46 5.46
CA ARG A 127 -2.41 -14.97 6.56
C ARG A 127 -3.60 -15.78 6.07
N SER A 128 -4.23 -15.33 4.98
CA SER A 128 -5.36 -16.03 4.35
C SER A 128 -4.92 -17.33 3.68
N VAL A 129 -3.81 -17.31 2.95
CA VAL A 129 -3.20 -18.50 2.34
C VAL A 129 -2.89 -19.57 3.39
N VAL A 130 -2.30 -19.16 4.51
CA VAL A 130 -1.98 -20.03 5.64
C VAL A 130 -3.24 -20.64 6.25
N ALA A 131 -4.24 -19.81 6.56
CA ALA A 131 -5.49 -20.27 7.17
C ALA A 131 -6.26 -21.25 6.28
N GLU A 132 -6.33 -20.96 4.98
CA GLU A 132 -7.07 -21.75 3.99
C GLU A 132 -6.23 -22.90 3.40
N HIS A 133 -4.98 -23.09 3.86
CA HIS A 133 -4.05 -24.11 3.36
C HIS A 133 -3.87 -24.07 1.84
N VAL A 134 -3.87 -22.87 1.27
CA VAL A 134 -3.66 -22.65 -0.16
C VAL A 134 -2.22 -23.02 -0.50
N GLN A 135 -2.04 -23.85 -1.53
CA GLN A 135 -0.72 -24.24 -1.98
C GLN A 135 -0.03 -23.06 -2.69
N LEU A 136 1.07 -22.60 -2.11
CA LEU A 136 2.08 -21.78 -2.79
C LEU A 136 3.16 -22.69 -3.42
N ALA A 137 4.13 -22.08 -4.10
CA ALA A 137 5.37 -22.76 -4.47
C ALA A 137 5.98 -23.52 -3.26
N VAL A 138 6.43 -24.74 -3.52
CA VAL A 138 6.97 -25.73 -2.56
C VAL A 138 8.07 -25.09 -1.68
N PRO A 139 8.15 -25.40 -0.35
CA PRO A 139 7.48 -26.48 0.38
C PRO A 139 6.07 -26.17 0.91
N VAL A 140 5.30 -27.22 1.22
CA VAL A 140 4.05 -27.10 1.99
C VAL A 140 4.41 -26.65 3.41
N LEU A 141 4.46 -25.34 3.61
CA LEU A 141 4.57 -24.74 4.93
C LEU A 141 3.21 -25.00 5.61
N VAL A 142 3.14 -25.93 6.56
CA VAL A 142 1.96 -26.16 7.40
C VAL A 142 2.25 -25.60 8.77
N VAL A 143 1.89 -24.35 8.99
CA VAL A 143 1.99 -23.70 10.30
C VAL A 143 0.69 -22.96 10.55
N ALA A 144 0.08 -23.15 11.72
CA ALA A 144 -1.01 -22.29 12.16
C ALA A 144 -0.42 -20.96 12.65
N ASP A 145 -0.96 -19.85 12.18
CA ASP A 145 -0.70 -18.50 12.72
C ASP A 145 -1.91 -17.96 13.50
N PRO A 146 -2.20 -18.53 14.68
CA PRO A 146 -3.35 -18.11 15.47
C PRO A 146 -3.22 -16.66 15.98
N GLU A 147 -1.99 -16.16 16.11
CA GLU A 147 -1.69 -14.85 16.69
C GLU A 147 -1.58 -13.71 15.65
N GLY A 148 -1.57 -14.00 14.34
CA GLY A 148 -1.44 -12.94 13.32
C GLY A 148 0.00 -12.50 13.02
N ARG A 149 0.98 -13.17 13.62
CA ARG A 149 2.39 -12.76 13.56
C ARG A 149 2.99 -12.86 12.16
N ILE A 150 2.42 -13.66 11.26
CA ILE A 150 2.89 -13.72 9.88
C ILE A 150 2.52 -12.43 9.16
N ALA A 151 1.29 -11.94 9.33
CA ALA A 151 0.86 -10.70 8.69
C ALA A 151 1.69 -9.52 9.18
N ASP A 152 1.83 -9.37 10.51
CA ASP A 152 2.60 -8.30 11.13
C ASP A 152 4.06 -8.30 10.68
N TRP A 153 4.72 -9.48 10.70
CA TRP A 153 6.11 -9.59 10.27
C TRP A 153 6.28 -9.26 8.79
N VAL A 154 5.37 -9.74 7.92
CA VAL A 154 5.44 -9.47 6.49
C VAL A 154 5.26 -7.99 6.23
N ALA A 155 4.25 -7.36 6.84
CA ALA A 155 4.00 -5.93 6.70
C ALA A 155 5.23 -5.11 7.09
N GLU A 156 5.87 -5.44 8.22
CA GLU A 156 7.12 -4.80 8.66
C GLU A 156 8.25 -4.91 7.63
N LYS A 157 8.34 -6.02 6.88
CA LYS A 157 9.42 -6.24 5.90
C LYS A 157 9.18 -5.62 4.55
N VAL A 158 7.92 -5.45 4.15
CA VAL A 158 7.60 -4.97 2.79
C VAL A 158 7.21 -3.48 2.77
N VAL A 159 6.88 -2.88 3.91
CA VAL A 159 6.50 -1.46 3.99
C VAL A 159 7.58 -0.53 3.41
N ASP A 160 8.85 -0.82 3.70
CA ASP A 160 10.00 -0.05 3.19
C ASP A 160 10.21 -0.18 1.68
N LEU A 161 9.56 -1.15 1.03
CA LEU A 161 9.62 -1.32 -0.43
C LEU A 161 8.58 -0.45 -1.16
N VAL A 162 7.57 0.04 -0.44
CA VAL A 162 6.47 0.81 -1.00
C VAL A 162 6.89 2.27 -1.07
N PRO A 163 6.89 2.90 -2.27
CA PRO A 163 7.22 4.32 -2.38
C PRO A 163 6.18 5.18 -1.65
N ASN A 164 6.64 6.20 -0.95
CA ASN A 164 5.79 7.16 -0.26
C ASN A 164 5.40 8.30 -1.24
N PRO A 165 4.10 8.55 -1.50
CA PRO A 165 3.68 9.59 -2.44
C PRO A 165 4.14 11.01 -2.08
N CYS A 166 4.29 11.29 -0.78
CA CYS A 166 4.73 12.60 -0.30
C CYS A 166 6.22 12.81 -0.55
N GLU A 167 7.05 11.78 -0.35
CA GLU A 167 8.49 11.82 -0.64
C GLU A 167 8.73 12.00 -2.15
N GLU A 168 8.06 11.21 -2.98
CA GLU A 168 8.14 11.31 -4.45
C GLU A 168 7.72 12.69 -4.97
N SER A 169 6.71 13.30 -4.34
CA SER A 169 6.30 14.66 -4.67
C SER A 169 7.36 15.70 -4.27
N ALA A 170 8.03 15.53 -3.14
CA ALA A 170 9.07 16.44 -2.67
C ALA A 170 10.29 16.38 -3.60
N GLU A 171 10.76 15.18 -3.93
CA GLU A 171 11.89 14.97 -4.85
C GLU A 171 11.64 15.55 -6.24
N ALA A 172 10.44 15.34 -6.80
CA ALA A 172 10.05 15.94 -8.08
C ALA A 172 10.08 17.47 -8.04
N GLY A 173 9.66 18.07 -6.92
CA GLY A 173 9.72 19.51 -6.69
C GLY A 173 11.16 20.05 -6.61
N GLU A 174 12.05 19.33 -5.92
CA GLU A 174 13.47 19.69 -5.81
C GLU A 174 14.19 19.61 -7.16
N LEU A 175 13.94 18.56 -7.94
CA LEU A 175 14.49 18.40 -9.29
C LEU A 175 14.03 19.54 -10.22
N ALA A 176 12.75 19.91 -10.18
CA ALA A 176 12.24 21.03 -10.98
C ALA A 176 12.91 22.37 -10.61
N GLN A 177 13.16 22.60 -9.32
CA GLN A 177 13.88 23.79 -8.85
C GLN A 177 15.35 23.79 -9.31
N ALA A 178 16.01 22.63 -9.28
CA ALA A 178 17.40 22.48 -9.69
C ALA A 178 17.64 22.70 -11.20
N VAL A 179 16.66 22.34 -12.04
CA VAL A 179 16.75 22.48 -13.51
C VAL A 179 16.38 23.89 -13.99
N GLY A 180 15.96 24.80 -13.10
CA GLY A 180 15.78 26.22 -13.41
C GLY A 180 14.70 26.50 -14.46
N THR A 181 13.68 25.64 -14.59
CA THR A 181 12.57 25.81 -15.54
C THR A 181 11.57 26.86 -15.04
N ALA A 182 11.96 28.14 -15.18
CA ALA A 182 11.16 29.29 -14.78
C ALA A 182 9.80 29.43 -15.51
N GLU A 183 9.57 28.71 -16.62
CA GLU A 183 8.28 28.71 -17.33
C GLU A 183 7.27 27.64 -16.85
N SER A 184 7.68 26.68 -16.00
CA SER A 184 6.78 25.60 -15.52
C SER A 184 6.29 25.82 -14.07
N VAL A 185 6.83 26.82 -13.38
CA VAL A 185 6.52 27.12 -11.96
C VAL A 185 5.11 27.70 -11.77
N MET A 186 4.44 28.15 -12.85
CA MET A 186 3.07 28.70 -12.76
C MET A 186 1.97 27.67 -13.04
N ASP A 187 2.27 26.52 -13.66
CA ASP A 187 1.27 25.48 -13.95
C ASP A 187 1.26 24.35 -12.88
N MET A 188 2.30 24.29 -12.05
CA MET A 188 2.39 23.45 -10.85
C MET A 188 1.90 24.14 -9.57
N ALA A 189 1.38 25.36 -9.66
CA ALA A 189 0.53 25.94 -8.61
C ALA A 189 -0.88 25.31 -8.61
N GLN A 190 -1.03 24.08 -9.11
CA GLN A 190 -2.14 23.22 -8.73
C GLN A 190 -2.00 22.99 -7.24
N GLU A 191 -3.07 23.22 -6.48
CA GLU A 191 -3.03 23.03 -5.02
C GLU A 191 -2.41 21.65 -4.71
N PRO A 192 -1.48 21.55 -3.73
CA PRO A 192 -0.81 20.29 -3.38
C PRO A 192 -1.80 19.12 -3.19
N THR A 193 -3.03 19.45 -2.79
CA THR A 193 -4.19 18.58 -2.63
C THR A 193 -4.63 17.86 -3.92
N ALA A 194 -4.45 18.45 -5.10
CA ALA A 194 -4.85 17.86 -6.38
C ALA A 194 -3.74 17.02 -7.06
N VAL A 195 -2.49 17.17 -6.62
CA VAL A 195 -1.32 16.54 -7.25
C VAL A 195 -1.01 15.19 -6.59
N LEU A 196 -1.09 15.11 -5.27
CA LEU A 196 -0.75 13.90 -4.51
C LEU A 196 -1.58 12.66 -4.89
N PRO A 197 -2.92 12.74 -5.08
CA PRO A 197 -3.70 11.60 -5.58
C PRO A 197 -3.17 11.05 -6.91
N LYS A 198 -2.75 11.93 -7.83
CA LYS A 198 -2.23 11.51 -9.15
C LYS A 198 -0.82 10.90 -9.04
N ILE A 199 -0.01 11.38 -8.09
CA ILE A 199 1.29 10.76 -7.81
C ILE A 199 1.07 9.37 -7.22
N ALA A 200 0.23 9.26 -6.19
CA ALA A 200 -0.13 7.99 -5.57
C ALA A 200 -0.65 6.96 -6.59
N GLU A 201 -1.54 7.39 -7.50
CA GLU A 201 -2.09 6.54 -8.57
C GLU A 201 -0.98 6.03 -9.52
N LYS A 202 -0.06 6.90 -9.95
CA LYS A 202 1.07 6.53 -10.81
C LYS A 202 2.04 5.55 -10.16
N LEU A 203 2.19 5.61 -8.84
CA LEU A 203 3.08 4.74 -8.08
C LEU A 203 2.52 3.32 -7.93
N VAL A 204 1.20 3.11 -8.09
CA VAL A 204 0.53 1.84 -7.78
C VAL A 204 1.17 0.64 -8.48
N PRO A 205 1.41 0.62 -9.81
CA PRO A 205 1.97 -0.56 -10.46
C PRO A 205 3.39 -0.89 -9.96
N GLY A 206 4.18 0.15 -9.65
CA GLY A 206 5.52 0.01 -9.09
C GLY A 206 5.49 -0.52 -7.65
N ALA A 207 4.63 0.06 -6.81
CA ALA A 207 4.42 -0.37 -5.43
C ALA A 207 3.99 -1.84 -5.35
N VAL A 208 2.95 -2.22 -6.11
CA VAL A 208 2.45 -3.60 -6.20
C VAL A 208 3.54 -4.53 -6.73
N GLY A 209 4.24 -4.13 -7.80
CA GLY A 209 5.33 -4.92 -8.37
C GLY A 209 6.46 -5.19 -7.38
N LYS A 210 6.86 -4.19 -6.57
CA LYS A 210 7.89 -4.34 -5.54
C LYS A 210 7.45 -5.25 -4.39
N VAL A 211 6.29 -5.01 -3.78
CA VAL A 211 5.83 -5.81 -2.63
C VAL A 211 5.52 -7.27 -3.00
N LEU A 212 5.09 -7.51 -4.24
CA LEU A 212 4.84 -8.85 -4.77
C LEU A 212 6.11 -9.52 -5.32
N GLY A 213 7.27 -8.85 -5.27
CA GLY A 213 8.55 -9.40 -5.74
C GLY A 213 8.63 -9.64 -7.25
N LEU A 214 7.82 -8.92 -8.02
CA LEU A 214 7.80 -8.93 -9.50
C LEU A 214 8.81 -7.93 -10.07
N ILE A 215 9.11 -6.86 -9.33
CA ILE A 215 10.16 -5.91 -9.64
C ILE A 215 11.26 -6.10 -8.59
N THR A 216 12.46 -6.45 -9.05
CA THR A 216 13.67 -6.46 -8.23
C THR A 216 14.57 -5.33 -8.71
N GLU A 217 15.29 -4.66 -7.82
CA GLU A 217 16.16 -3.53 -8.19
C GLU A 217 17.42 -3.95 -8.99
N GLU A 218 17.54 -5.22 -9.36
CA GLU A 218 18.60 -5.75 -10.21
C GLU A 218 18.28 -5.59 -11.72
N ALA A 219 18.23 -4.34 -12.20
CA ALA A 219 18.33 -4.05 -13.64
C ALA A 219 18.77 -2.60 -13.97
N VAL A 220 19.57 -1.95 -13.12
CA VAL A 220 20.31 -0.74 -13.52
C VAL A 220 21.79 -0.97 -13.24
N GLY A 221 22.44 -1.71 -14.13
CA GLY A 221 23.85 -2.02 -14.05
C GLY A 221 24.33 -2.76 -15.29
N ASP A 222 24.84 -2.00 -16.26
CA ASP A 222 25.71 -2.41 -17.38
C ASP A 222 25.06 -2.54 -18.78
N GLU A 223 24.56 -1.43 -19.32
CA GLU A 223 24.82 -1.12 -20.74
C GLU A 223 26.15 -0.36 -20.82
N GLY A 224 27.26 -1.10 -20.91
CA GLY A 224 28.57 -0.45 -20.80
C GLY A 224 29.81 -1.22 -21.22
N ALA A 225 29.74 -2.41 -21.82
CA ALA A 225 30.92 -3.03 -22.43
C ALA A 225 30.56 -4.06 -23.50
N VAL A 226 30.61 -3.65 -24.78
CA VAL A 226 30.86 -4.59 -25.87
C VAL A 226 32.22 -4.24 -26.48
N ALA A 227 33.10 -5.24 -26.48
CA ALA A 227 34.48 -5.24 -26.92
C ALA A 227 34.66 -4.96 -28.43
#